data_AF-A0A7S3NXE8-F1
#
_entry.id   AF-A0A7S3NXE8-F1
#
_cell.length_a   1.000
_cell.length_b   1.000
_cell.length_c   1.000
_cell.angle_alpha   90.00
_cell.angle_beta   90.00
_cell.angle_gamma   90.00
#
_symmetry.space_group_name_H-M   'P 1'
#
loop_
_entity.id
_entity.type
_entity.pdbx_description
1 polymer ?
#
loop_
_entity_poly.entity_id
_entity_poly.type
_entity_poly.pdbx_seq_one_letter_code
_entity_poly.pdbx_strand_id
1 'polypeptide(L)'
;DWNNLKRIYDVFDEEQMRFVMAMRARLNNFINNIMSYLQLDVIETQWFKLSTGIEKCQDFEEARKLHENYLSTLSSKFFLSMEKIIKIMQDISHLVMRFSMQCKLIVEAATMKQTQELVMEDEEIKEEDSFIPKTI
;
A
#
# COMPACT_ATOMS: atom_id res chain seq x y z
N ASP A 1 10.26 -4.95 1.79
CA ASP A 1 10.32 -3.50 1.58
C ASP A 1 10.73 -3.25 0.13
N TRP A 2 10.00 -2.42 -0.63
CA TRP A 2 10.28 -2.19 -2.06
C TRP A 2 11.61 -1.47 -2.30
N ASN A 3 12.25 -1.02 -1.21
CA ASN A 3 13.60 -0.48 -1.20
C ASN A 3 14.66 -1.50 -1.69
N ASN A 4 14.36 -2.80 -1.72
CA ASN A 4 15.23 -3.84 -2.30
C ASN A 4 14.78 -4.25 -3.72
N LEU A 5 14.60 -3.26 -4.61
CA LEU A 5 14.26 -3.46 -6.03
C LEU A 5 15.15 -4.51 -6.71
N LYS A 6 16.44 -4.54 -6.40
CA LYS A 6 17.39 -5.51 -6.95
C LYS A 6 16.96 -6.96 -6.71
N ARG A 7 16.56 -7.29 -5.47
CA ARG A 7 16.04 -8.63 -5.12
C ARG A 7 14.74 -8.99 -5.83
N ILE A 8 13.96 -7.99 -6.25
CA ILE A 8 12.73 -8.21 -7.01
C ILE A 8 13.08 -8.45 -8.48
N TYR A 9 14.06 -7.73 -9.02
CA TYR A 9 14.58 -7.95 -10.38
C TYR A 9 15.22 -9.34 -10.56
N ASP A 10 15.82 -9.89 -9.50
CA ASP A 10 16.45 -11.21 -9.56
C ASP A 10 15.43 -12.37 -9.58
N VAL A 11 14.15 -12.10 -9.26
CA VAL A 11 13.10 -13.11 -9.10
C VAL A 11 12.12 -13.15 -10.27
N PHE A 12 11.86 -11.99 -10.88
CA PHE A 12 10.92 -11.85 -11.99
C PHE A 12 11.68 -11.68 -13.31
N ASP A 13 11.16 -12.29 -14.38
CA ASP A 13 11.64 -11.93 -15.72
C ASP A 13 11.29 -10.46 -16.07
N GLU A 14 11.91 -9.94 -17.12
CA GLU A 14 11.79 -8.52 -17.47
C GLU A 14 10.34 -8.11 -17.80
N GLU A 15 9.55 -9.02 -18.40
CA GLU A 15 8.16 -8.76 -18.77
C GLU A 15 7.23 -8.75 -17.53
N GLN A 16 7.37 -9.75 -16.66
CA GLN A 16 6.66 -9.85 -15.39
C GLN A 16 6.97 -8.67 -14.49
N MET A 17 8.24 -8.24 -14.44
CA MET A 17 8.64 -7.08 -13.65
C MET A 17 7.98 -5.79 -14.17
N ARG A 18 7.98 -5.56 -15.48
CA ARG A 18 7.28 -4.43 -16.10
C ARG A 18 5.79 -4.45 -15.77
N PHE A 19 5.16 -5.61 -15.82
CA PHE A 19 3.76 -5.77 -15.46
C PHE A 19 3.48 -5.44 -13.98
N VAL A 20 4.27 -6.01 -13.06
CA VAL A 20 4.14 -5.77 -11.61
C VAL A 20 4.34 -4.30 -11.27
N MET A 21 5.34 -3.64 -11.85
CA MET A 21 5.58 -2.21 -11.65
C MET A 21 4.45 -1.34 -12.21
N ALA A 22 3.94 -1.66 -13.41
CA ALA A 22 2.82 -0.94 -14.00
C ALA A 22 1.54 -1.08 -13.16
N MET A 23 1.28 -2.29 -12.64
CA MET A 23 0.13 -2.53 -11.74
C MET A 23 0.26 -1.78 -10.43
N ARG A 24 1.44 -1.82 -9.80
CA ARG A 24 1.74 -1.03 -8.61
C ARG A 24 1.50 0.46 -8.86
N ALA A 25 2.01 1.01 -9.96
CA ALA A 25 1.87 2.43 -10.28
C ALA A 25 0.40 2.82 -10.44
N ARG A 26 -0.40 2.00 -11.15
CA ARG A 26 -1.83 2.26 -11.34
C ARG A 26 -2.61 2.22 -10.02
N LEU A 27 -2.37 1.19 -9.20
CA LEU A 27 -3.02 1.06 -7.89
C LEU A 27 -2.64 2.21 -6.95
N ASN A 28 -1.36 2.58 -6.92
CA ASN A 28 -0.87 3.69 -6.11
C ASN A 28 -1.49 5.03 -6.55
N ASN A 29 -1.56 5.29 -7.86
CA ASN A 29 -2.19 6.50 -8.39
C ASN A 29 -3.68 6.55 -8.04
N PHE A 30 -4.38 5.42 -8.14
CA PHE A 30 -5.79 5.35 -7.76
C PHE A 30 -6.02 5.70 -6.28
N ILE A 31 -5.26 5.08 -5.38
CA ILE A 31 -5.34 5.37 -3.94
C ILE A 31 -4.98 6.82 -3.65
N ASN A 32 -3.90 7.33 -4.24
CA ASN A 32 -3.50 8.73 -4.06
C ASN A 32 -4.59 9.70 -4.49
N ASN A 33 -5.23 9.47 -5.65
CA ASN A 33 -6.30 10.34 -6.13
C ASN A 33 -7.50 10.35 -5.17
N ILE A 34 -7.88 9.20 -4.61
CA ILE A 34 -8.97 9.13 -3.63
C ILE A 34 -8.58 9.86 -2.35
N MET A 35 -7.36 9.63 -1.84
CA MET A 35 -6.90 10.26 -0.62
C MET A 35 -6.81 11.79 -0.80
N SER A 36 -6.32 12.26 -1.96
CA SER A 36 -6.28 13.68 -2.29
C SER A 36 -7.67 14.30 -2.39
N TYR A 37 -8.64 13.62 -3.02
CA TYR A 37 -10.03 14.07 -3.05
C TYR A 37 -10.62 14.22 -1.63
N LEU A 38 -10.47 13.17 -0.81
CA LEU A 38 -11.00 13.19 0.55
C LEU A 38 -10.33 14.28 1.40
N GLN A 39 -9.02 14.48 1.25
CA GLN A 39 -8.31 15.48 2.03
C GLN A 39 -8.57 16.91 1.55
N LEU A 40 -8.27 17.22 0.29
CA LEU A 40 -8.29 18.59 -0.23
C LEU A 40 -9.73 19.07 -0.52
N ASP A 41 -10.50 18.26 -1.25
CA ASP A 41 -11.82 18.68 -1.74
C ASP A 41 -12.93 18.50 -0.71
N VAL A 42 -12.75 17.56 0.22
CA VAL A 42 -13.73 17.28 1.28
C VAL A 42 -13.30 17.89 2.61
N ILE A 43 -12.26 17.37 3.28
CA ILE A 43 -11.88 17.78 4.63
C ILE A 43 -11.49 19.26 4.66
N GLU A 44 -10.47 19.67 3.91
CA GLU A 44 -9.93 21.04 3.99
C GLU A 44 -10.98 22.07 3.59
N THR A 45 -11.73 21.81 2.53
CA THR A 45 -12.82 22.70 2.09
C THR A 45 -13.93 22.81 3.13
N GLN A 46 -14.34 21.71 3.78
CA GLN A 46 -15.39 21.79 4.82
C GLN A 46 -14.86 22.43 6.10
N TRP A 47 -13.60 22.16 6.47
CA TRP A 47 -12.94 22.76 7.62
C TRP A 47 -12.86 24.27 7.47
N PHE A 48 -12.42 24.77 6.31
CA PHE A 48 -12.35 26.20 6.04
C PHE A 48 -13.71 26.89 6.19
N LYS A 49 -14.80 26.24 5.75
CA LYS A 49 -16.17 26.75 5.92
C LYS A 49 -16.56 26.80 7.39
N LEU A 50 -16.25 25.74 8.16
CA LEU A 50 -16.54 25.68 9.58
C LEU A 50 -15.77 26.75 10.36
N SER A 51 -14.45 26.85 10.16
CA SER A 51 -13.60 27.81 10.88
C SER A 51 -14.02 29.25 10.59
N THR A 52 -14.23 29.59 9.33
CA THR A 52 -14.72 30.92 8.92
C THR A 52 -16.11 31.22 9.48
N GLY A 53 -16.97 30.20 9.57
CA GLY A 53 -18.31 30.33 10.14
C GLY A 53 -18.28 30.57 11.65
N ILE A 54 -17.46 29.80 12.38
CA ILE A 54 -17.29 29.94 13.83
C ILE A 54 -16.70 31.31 14.20
N GLU A 55 -15.71 31.79 13.44
CA GLU A 55 -15.11 33.12 13.68
C GLU A 55 -16.12 34.27 13.55
N LYS A 56 -17.18 34.09 12.76
CA LYS A 56 -18.22 35.10 12.51
C LYS A 56 -19.46 34.92 13.38
N CYS A 57 -19.59 33.76 14.04
CA CYS A 57 -20.78 33.45 14.81
C CYS A 57 -20.86 34.35 16.05
N GLN A 58 -22.08 34.79 16.39
CA GLN A 58 -22.31 35.63 17.57
C GLN A 58 -23.01 34.90 18.70
N ASP A 59 -23.53 33.71 18.44
CA ASP A 59 -24.23 32.90 19.42
C ASP A 59 -23.84 31.42 19.35
N PHE A 60 -24.03 30.72 20.47
CA PHE A 60 -23.66 29.32 20.61
C PHE A 60 -24.51 28.39 19.74
N GLU A 61 -25.77 28.75 19.50
CA GLU A 61 -26.69 27.90 18.74
C GLU A 61 -26.32 27.89 17.24
N GLU A 62 -25.82 29.00 16.73
CA GLU A 62 -25.25 29.14 15.39
C GLU A 62 -23.96 28.33 15.26
N ALA A 63 -23.04 28.42 16.24
CA ALA A 63 -21.84 27.58 16.28
C ALA A 63 -22.18 26.09 16.27
N ARG A 64 -23.18 25.69 17.08
CA ARG A 64 -23.67 24.31 17.13
C ARG A 64 -24.20 23.85 15.77
N LYS A 65 -25.05 24.65 15.13
CA LYS A 65 -25.60 24.32 13.80
C LYS A 65 -24.52 24.21 12.73
N LEU A 66 -23.53 25.11 12.73
CA LEU A 66 -22.40 25.04 11.81
C LEU A 66 -21.61 23.74 11.98
N HIS A 67 -21.35 23.33 13.23
CA HIS A 67 -20.67 22.07 13.54
C HIS A 67 -21.50 20.83 13.13
N GLU A 68 -22.80 20.82 13.43
CA GLU A 68 -23.69 19.72 13.01
C GLU A 68 -23.76 19.60 11.49
N ASN A 69 -23.85 20.73 10.78
CA ASN A 69 -23.83 20.77 9.32
C ASN A 69 -22.48 20.29 8.73
N TYR A 70 -21.37 20.65 9.36
CA TYR A 70 -20.04 20.18 8.99
C TYR A 70 -19.97 18.64 9.06
N LEU A 71 -20.35 18.04 10.18
CA LEU A 71 -20.32 16.58 10.36
C LEU A 71 -21.26 15.84 9.42
N SER A 72 -22.47 16.37 9.22
CA SER A 72 -23.45 15.80 8.28
C SER A 72 -22.92 15.84 6.85
N THR A 73 -22.34 16.98 6.44
CA THR A 73 -21.75 17.15 5.11
C THR A 73 -20.55 16.24 4.90
N LEU A 74 -19.66 16.12 5.88
CA LEU A 74 -18.54 15.18 5.81
C LEU A 74 -19.04 13.75 5.66
N SER A 75 -19.97 13.30 6.50
CA SER A 75 -20.47 11.93 6.45
C SER A 75 -21.07 11.57 5.09
N SER A 76 -21.77 12.51 4.46
CA SER A 76 -22.30 12.35 3.11
C SER A 76 -21.21 12.31 2.04
N LYS A 77 -20.25 13.27 2.08
CA LYS A 77 -19.18 13.39 1.08
C LYS A 77 -18.10 12.32 1.16
N PHE A 78 -17.90 11.72 2.34
CA PHE A 78 -17.07 10.53 2.50
C PHE A 78 -17.73 9.25 1.98
N PHE A 79 -18.96 9.35 1.45
CA PHE A 79 -19.76 8.23 0.97
C PHE A 79 -20.09 7.21 2.07
N LEU A 80 -20.04 7.60 3.36
CA LEU A 80 -20.27 6.68 4.49
C LEU A 80 -21.72 6.18 4.56
N SER A 81 -22.65 6.89 3.92
CA SER A 81 -24.05 6.50 3.79
C SER A 81 -24.33 5.64 2.56
N MET A 82 -23.36 5.46 1.67
CA MET A 82 -23.52 4.71 0.43
C MET A 82 -22.81 3.36 0.52
N GLU A 83 -23.52 2.36 1.04
CA GLU A 83 -23.01 0.99 1.26
C GLU A 83 -22.32 0.40 0.03
N LYS A 84 -22.86 0.64 -1.18
CA LYS A 84 -22.26 0.20 -2.44
C LYS A 84 -20.86 0.78 -2.67
N ILE A 85 -20.67 2.07 -2.40
CA ILE A 85 -19.38 2.75 -2.60
C ILE A 85 -18.38 2.28 -1.55
N ILE A 86 -18.81 2.16 -0.28
CA ILE A 86 -17.98 1.62 0.79
C ILE A 86 -17.50 0.23 0.43
N LYS A 87 -18.40 -0.65 -0.04
CA LYS A 87 -18.05 -2.01 -0.45
C LYS A 87 -17.02 -2.02 -1.57
N ILE A 88 -17.20 -1.20 -2.61
CA ILE A 88 -16.23 -1.11 -3.71
C ILE A 88 -14.88 -0.60 -3.20
N MET A 89 -14.85 0.41 -2.33
CA MET A 89 -13.61 0.93 -1.74
C MET A 89 -12.91 -0.14 -0.89
N GLN A 90 -13.66 -0.93 -0.12
CA GLN A 90 -13.14 -2.07 0.64
C GLN A 90 -12.57 -3.15 -0.28
N ASP A 91 -13.29 -3.52 -1.34
CA ASP A 91 -12.85 -4.51 -2.31
C ASP A 91 -11.55 -4.08 -3.00
N ILE A 92 -11.44 -2.79 -3.37
CA ILE A 92 -10.22 -2.24 -3.95
C ILE A 92 -9.08 -2.22 -2.93
N SER A 93 -9.34 -1.81 -1.69
CA SER A 93 -8.33 -1.84 -0.62
C SER A 93 -7.81 -3.26 -0.38
N HIS A 94 -8.72 -4.24 -0.30
CA HIS A 94 -8.38 -5.66 -0.21
C HIS A 94 -7.57 -6.13 -1.42
N LEU A 95 -7.92 -5.71 -2.63
CA LEU A 95 -7.16 -6.04 -3.84
C LEU A 95 -5.73 -5.49 -3.78
N VAL A 96 -5.56 -4.23 -3.39
CA VAL A 96 -4.23 -3.58 -3.25
C VAL A 96 -3.38 -4.27 -2.20
N MET A 97 -3.98 -4.61 -1.05
CA MET A 97 -3.30 -5.33 0.03
C MET A 97 -2.92 -6.74 -0.39
N ARG A 98 -3.84 -7.49 -1.03
CA ARG A 98 -3.56 -8.84 -1.54
C ARG A 98 -2.47 -8.82 -2.59
N PHE A 99 -2.52 -7.90 -3.56
CA PHE A 99 -1.47 -7.74 -4.55
C PHE A 99 -0.11 -7.48 -3.88
N SER A 100 -0.05 -6.51 -2.96
CA SER A 100 1.18 -6.19 -2.24
C SER A 100 1.71 -7.36 -1.40
N MET A 101 0.82 -8.14 -0.78
CA MET A 101 1.18 -9.32 0.01
C MET A 101 1.71 -10.44 -0.89
N GLN A 102 1.04 -10.72 -2.01
CA GLN A 102 1.47 -11.74 -2.96
C GLN A 102 2.85 -11.42 -3.55
N CYS A 103 3.10 -10.16 -3.93
CA CYS A 103 4.43 -9.74 -4.37
C CYS A 103 5.50 -9.96 -3.30
N LYS A 104 5.22 -9.69 -2.02
CA LYS A 104 6.16 -9.94 -0.92
C LYS A 104 6.46 -11.44 -0.75
N LEU A 105 5.41 -12.28 -0.73
CA LEU A 105 5.56 -13.72 -0.57
C LEU A 105 6.36 -14.37 -1.69
N ILE A 106 6.14 -13.95 -2.95
CA ILE A 106 6.90 -14.47 -4.10
C ILE A 106 8.38 -14.12 -3.96
N VAL A 107 8.70 -12.88 -3.57
CA VAL A 107 10.09 -12.44 -3.37
C VAL A 107 10.76 -13.18 -2.21
N GLU A 108 10.05 -13.38 -1.10
CA GLU A 108 10.54 -14.15 0.05
C GLU A 108 10.80 -15.61 -0.31
N ALA A 109 9.86 -16.27 -1.00
CA ALA A 109 9.99 -17.66 -1.43
C ALA A 109 11.18 -17.86 -2.37
N ALA A 110 11.41 -16.91 -3.30
CA ALA A 110 12.54 -16.99 -4.21
C ALA A 110 13.89 -16.73 -3.51
N THR A 111 13.91 -15.84 -2.52
CA THR A 111 15.12 -15.59 -1.69
C THR A 111 15.48 -16.84 -0.88
N MET A 112 14.49 -17.55 -0.33
CA MET A 112 14.70 -18.79 0.41
C MET A 112 15.28 -19.91 -0.46
N LYS A 113 14.80 -20.06 -1.71
CA LYS A 113 15.34 -21.04 -2.67
C LYS A 113 16.80 -20.75 -3.04
N GLN A 114 17.12 -19.50 -3.37
CA GLN A 114 18.51 -19.09 -3.63
C GLN A 114 19.44 -19.36 -2.44
N THR A 115 18.93 -19.17 -1.21
CA THR A 115 19.72 -19.43 0.00
C THR A 115 19.94 -20.94 0.20
N GLN A 116 18.94 -21.77 -0.11
CA GLN A 116 19.06 -23.23 0.00
C GLN A 116 20.01 -23.83 -1.04
N GLU A 117 20.00 -23.32 -2.27
CA GLU A 117 20.91 -23.75 -3.34
C GLU A 117 22.37 -23.43 -3.00
N LEU A 118 22.65 -22.22 -2.51
CA LEU A 118 24.01 -21.85 -2.07
C LEU A 118 24.51 -22.67 -0.88
N VAL A 119 23.62 -23.02 0.06
CA VAL A 119 23.98 -23.87 1.21
C VAL A 119 24.28 -25.30 0.78
N MET A 120 23.57 -25.83 -0.22
CA MET A 120 23.86 -27.15 -0.79
C MET A 120 25.17 -27.18 -1.58
N GLU A 121 25.45 -26.15 -2.39
CA GLU A 121 26.73 -26.02 -3.10
C GLU A 121 27.93 -25.92 -2.12
N ASP A 122 27.78 -25.16 -1.02
CA ASP A 122 28.80 -25.05 0.03
C ASP A 122 29.00 -26.35 0.83
N GLU A 123 28.01 -27.25 0.85
CA GLU A 123 28.12 -28.58 1.48
C GLU A 123 28.79 -29.60 0.54
N GLU A 124 28.45 -29.61 -0.76
CA GLU A 124 29.12 -30.45 -1.76
C GLU A 124 30.61 -30.13 -1.90
N ILE A 125 30.98 -28.84 -1.91
CA ILE A 125 32.38 -28.41 -1.99
C ILE A 125 33.18 -28.89 -0.76
N LYS A 126 32.57 -28.90 0.43
CA LYS A 126 33.20 -29.41 1.65
C LYS A 126 33.35 -30.93 1.65
N GLU A 127 32.42 -31.67 1.04
CA GLU A 127 32.56 -33.11 0.86
C GLU A 127 33.66 -33.45 -0.15
N GLU A 128 33.79 -32.72 -1.26
CA GLU A 128 34.87 -32.91 -2.24
C GLU A 128 36.27 -32.58 -1.67
N ASP A 129 36.42 -31.49 -0.92
CA ASP A 129 37.69 -31.14 -0.26
C ASP A 129 38.10 -32.14 0.83
N SER A 130 37.15 -32.88 1.40
CA SER A 130 37.42 -33.96 2.37
C SER A 130 37.99 -35.23 1.72
N PHE A 131 37.78 -35.41 0.41
CA PHE A 131 38.17 -36.59 -0.35
C PHE A 131 39.58 -36.49 -0.97
N ILE A 132 40.20 -35.30 -0.94
CA ILE A 132 41.59 -35.11 -1.37
C ILE A 132 42.51 -35.70 -0.29
N PRO A 133 43.21 -36.83 -0.54
CA PRO A 133 44.10 -37.40 0.46
C PRO A 133 45.22 -36.39 0.74
N LYS A 134 45.46 -36.07 2.01
CA LYS A 134 46.62 -35.27 2.40
C LYS A 134 47.89 -35.99 1.96
N THR A 135 48.46 -35.57 0.83
CA THR A 135 49.76 -36.03 0.37
C THR A 135 50.79 -35.60 1.42
N ILE A 136 51.39 -36.61 2.06
CA ILE A 136 52.46 -36.51 3.06
C ILE A 136 53.70 -35.87 2.44
#